data_AF-A0A3L8DCV9-F1
#
_entry.id   AF-A0A3L8DCV9-F1
#
_cell.length_a   1.000
_cell.length_b   1.000
_cell.length_c   1.000
_cell.angle_alpha   90.00
_cell.angle_beta   90.00
_cell.angle_gamma   90.00
#
_symmetry.space_group_name_H-M   'P 1'
#
loop_
_entity.id
_entity.type
_entity.pdbx_description
1 polymer ?
#
loop_
_entity_poly.entity_id
_entity_poly.type
_entity_poly.pdbx_seq_one_letter_code
_entity_poly.pdbx_strand_id
1 'polypeptide(L)'
;MLKDKCLTQKKSEVDEIFLQECGKKPEEMLHEVESEPVAAASLAQVYKAVTLDGDKVAIKVQYMNLQDRFISDLKGIVYLLKAITYVHPKFDLHWIFAEIIDRLRLELDFEIEGRNSEQCAKDLKKFKYAYVPKVYWNLSTKTGRKNIMSEDVTIFDDCKLTNVKLHLNSEFYPYDDLNVDFEKNKTAILYDMYSRFRRAYYNCNCAEAYLTPPNFLLRGPFVVIDCSRQNESVKSATVDVRLEFECKENAPPNTTAYCLIIHDRVVEYSPLTNVVRRVT
;
A
#
# COMPACT_ATOMS: atom_id res chain seq x y z
N MET A 1 4.19 3.99 20.89
CA MET A 1 3.72 4.03 22.29
C MET A 1 3.59 2.59 22.80
N LEU A 2 4.30 2.23 23.88
CA LEU A 2 4.16 0.93 24.55
C LEU A 2 3.03 1.02 25.57
N LYS A 3 2.14 0.03 25.63
CA LYS A 3 1.08 -0.06 26.66
C LYS A 3 1.47 -1.08 27.73
N ASP A 4 1.15 -0.74 28.97
CA ASP A 4 1.62 -1.41 30.20
C ASP A 4 0.90 -2.74 30.52
N LYS A 5 -0.13 -3.13 29.75
CA LYS A 5 -0.83 -4.41 29.92
C LYS A 5 -1.07 -5.10 28.59
N CYS A 6 -0.49 -6.28 28.46
CA CYS A 6 -0.59 -7.15 27.30
C CYS A 6 -1.79 -8.09 27.44
N LEU A 7 -2.46 -8.42 26.34
CA LEU A 7 -3.32 -9.61 26.28
C LEU A 7 -2.41 -10.83 26.48
N THR A 8 -2.60 -11.58 27.56
CA THR A 8 -1.81 -12.77 27.86
C THR A 8 -2.11 -13.85 26.83
N GLN A 9 -1.24 -14.01 25.84
CA GLN A 9 -1.26 -15.14 24.92
C GLN A 9 -0.50 -16.31 25.56
N LYS A 10 -0.98 -17.54 25.30
CA LYS A 10 -0.35 -18.75 25.82
C LYS A 10 0.98 -18.98 25.10
N LYS A 11 2.01 -19.46 25.82
CA LYS A 11 3.35 -19.78 25.33
C LYS A 11 3.38 -20.54 23.98
N SER A 12 2.37 -21.36 23.72
CA SER A 12 2.20 -22.11 22.47
C SER A 12 2.12 -21.23 21.20
N GLU A 13 1.60 -20.01 21.29
CA GLU A 13 1.39 -19.14 20.13
C GLU A 13 2.71 -18.55 19.61
N VAL A 14 3.64 -18.22 20.51
CA VAL A 14 4.99 -17.73 20.14
C VAL A 14 5.78 -18.83 19.45
N ASP A 15 5.75 -20.05 19.99
CA ASP A 15 6.41 -21.20 19.38
C ASP A 15 5.84 -21.48 17.98
N GLU A 16 4.51 -21.39 17.82
CA GLU A 16 3.85 -21.53 16.52
C GLU A 16 4.27 -20.44 15.53
N ILE A 17 4.37 -19.18 15.96
CA ILE A 17 4.82 -18.08 15.11
C ILE A 17 6.29 -18.29 14.69
N PHE A 18 7.16 -18.67 15.61
CA PHE A 18 8.56 -18.98 15.28
C PHE A 18 8.68 -20.18 14.33
N LEU A 19 7.89 -21.24 14.53
CA LEU A 19 7.83 -22.35 13.59
C LEU A 19 7.35 -21.91 12.20
N GLN A 20 6.32 -21.07 12.14
CA GLN A 20 5.76 -20.58 10.87
C GLN A 20 6.76 -19.67 10.14
N GLU A 21 7.36 -18.71 10.84
CA GLU A 21 8.20 -17.66 10.27
C GLU A 21 9.65 -18.10 10.02
N CYS A 22 10.20 -18.92 10.93
CA CYS A 22 11.60 -19.31 10.95
C CYS A 22 11.81 -20.80 10.59
N GLY A 23 10.75 -21.61 10.55
CA GLY A 23 10.85 -23.07 10.38
C GLY A 23 11.46 -23.81 11.57
N LYS A 24 11.71 -23.12 12.69
CA LYS A 24 12.41 -23.63 13.87
C LYS A 24 11.77 -23.09 15.14
N LYS A 25 11.93 -23.80 16.26
CA LYS A 25 11.50 -23.31 17.58
C LYS A 25 12.42 -22.19 18.08
N PRO A 26 11.94 -21.31 18.98
CA PRO A 26 12.78 -20.29 19.61
C PRO A 26 14.02 -20.88 20.28
N GLU A 27 13.86 -22.04 20.92
CA GLU A 27 14.91 -22.81 21.63
C GLU A 27 16.07 -23.25 20.73
N GLU A 28 15.85 -23.32 19.41
CA GLU A 28 16.89 -23.69 18.43
C GLU A 28 17.67 -22.47 17.91
N MET A 29 17.15 -21.27 18.15
CA MET A 29 17.66 -20.00 17.60
C MET A 29 18.17 -19.06 18.69
N LEU A 30 17.79 -19.29 19.94
CA LEU A 30 18.00 -18.42 21.09
C LEU A 30 18.36 -19.27 22.30
N HIS A 31 19.24 -18.75 23.15
CA HIS A 31 19.64 -19.42 24.38
C HIS A 31 18.50 -19.40 25.41
N GLU A 32 17.76 -18.30 25.46
CA GLU A 32 16.63 -18.13 26.38
C GLU A 32 15.59 -17.18 25.77
N VAL A 33 14.31 -17.47 25.97
CA VAL A 33 13.18 -16.58 25.66
C VAL A 33 12.23 -16.59 26.84
N GLU A 34 11.96 -15.42 27.42
CA GLU A 34 10.96 -15.29 28.48
C GLU A 34 9.58 -15.69 27.95
N SER A 35 8.84 -16.51 28.69
CA SER A 35 7.52 -16.98 28.25
C SER A 35 6.44 -15.91 28.30
N GLU A 36 6.65 -14.85 29.07
CA GLU A 36 5.70 -13.74 29.19
C GLU A 36 6.21 -12.51 28.43
N PRO A 37 5.33 -11.81 27.69
CA PRO A 37 5.72 -10.58 27.01
C PRO A 37 5.96 -9.48 28.03
N VAL A 38 7.06 -8.75 27.85
CA VAL A 38 7.45 -7.64 28.71
C VAL A 38 6.75 -6.33 28.37
N ALA A 39 6.22 -6.23 27.14
CA ALA A 39 5.41 -5.09 26.71
C ALA A 39 4.51 -5.44 25.52
N ALA A 40 3.47 -4.63 25.33
CA ALA A 40 2.66 -4.61 24.11
C ALA A 40 2.99 -3.35 23.29
N ALA A 41 3.15 -3.51 21.99
CA ALA A 41 3.48 -2.44 21.05
C ALA A 41 2.53 -2.50 19.85
N SER A 42 1.56 -1.59 19.75
CA SER A 42 0.55 -1.51 18.67
C SER A 42 0.02 -2.88 18.19
N LEU A 43 0.68 -3.47 17.18
CA LEU A 43 0.34 -4.71 16.49
C LEU A 43 1.22 -5.91 16.90
N ALA A 44 1.93 -5.81 18.01
CA ALA A 44 2.96 -6.75 18.41
C ALA A 44 3.12 -6.89 19.93
N GLN A 45 3.74 -7.99 20.34
CA GLN A 45 4.21 -8.22 21.69
C GLN A 45 5.74 -8.20 21.70
N VAL A 46 6.33 -7.76 22.80
CA VAL A 46 7.77 -7.72 22.97
C VAL A 46 8.17 -8.70 24.06
N TYR A 47 9.08 -9.61 23.75
CA TYR A 47 9.64 -10.60 24.65
C TYR A 47 11.11 -10.27 24.93
N LYS A 48 11.58 -10.60 26.14
CA LYS A 48 13.02 -10.61 26.42
C LYS A 48 13.58 -11.96 26.00
N ALA A 49 14.77 -11.92 25.43
CA ALA A 49 15.50 -13.12 25.03
C ALA A 49 17.01 -12.92 25.13
N VAL A 50 17.73 -14.03 25.03
CA VAL A 50 19.19 -14.08 24.95
C VAL A 50 19.57 -14.81 23.68
N THR A 51 20.39 -14.19 22.83
CA THR A 51 20.89 -14.83 21.60
C THR A 51 21.84 -15.98 21.94
N LEU A 52 22.13 -16.84 20.97
CA LEU A 52 23.13 -17.90 21.14
C LEU A 52 24.54 -17.34 21.44
N ASP A 53 24.81 -16.09 21.03
CA ASP A 53 26.06 -15.38 21.32
C ASP A 53 26.08 -14.73 22.72
N GLY A 54 24.97 -14.82 23.48
CA GLY A 54 24.84 -14.29 24.84
C GLY A 54 24.32 -12.85 24.93
N ASP A 55 23.93 -12.23 23.81
CA ASP A 55 23.40 -10.86 23.80
C ASP A 55 21.96 -10.85 24.33
N LYS A 56 21.67 -9.94 25.26
CA LYS A 56 20.30 -9.67 25.71
C LYS A 56 19.56 -8.85 24.66
N VAL A 57 18.48 -9.39 24.14
CA VAL A 57 17.70 -8.77 23.05
C VAL A 57 16.22 -8.68 23.41
N ALA A 58 15.54 -7.75 22.75
CA ALA A 58 14.08 -7.66 22.74
C ALA A 58 13.57 -8.21 21.41
N ILE A 59 12.64 -9.16 21.46
CA ILE A 59 12.04 -9.78 20.28
C ILE A 59 10.63 -9.27 20.15
N LYS A 60 10.34 -8.62 19.02
CA LYS A 60 9.02 -8.13 18.68
C LYS A 60 8.31 -9.18 17.81
N VAL A 61 7.22 -9.73 18.31
CA VAL A 61 6.43 -10.78 17.66
C VAL A 61 5.07 -10.19 17.28
N GLN A 62 4.70 -10.26 15.99
CA GLN A 62 3.38 -9.84 15.56
C GLN A 62 2.31 -10.81 16.08
N TYR A 63 1.15 -10.30 16.46
CA TYR A 63 0.04 -11.17 16.87
C TYR A 63 -0.39 -12.10 15.71
N MET A 64 -0.72 -13.35 16.03
CA MET A 64 -1.16 -14.32 15.04
C MET A 64 -2.49 -13.91 14.39
N ASN A 65 -2.62 -14.07 13.06
CA ASN A 65 -3.82 -13.73 12.28
C ASN A 65 -4.25 -12.25 12.39
N LEU A 66 -3.38 -11.37 12.89
CA LEU A 66 -3.69 -9.96 13.06
C LEU A 66 -3.91 -9.29 11.71
N GLN A 67 -3.08 -9.58 10.71
CA GLN A 67 -3.22 -9.00 9.37
C GLN A 67 -4.58 -9.32 8.75
N ASP A 68 -5.02 -10.57 8.77
CA ASP A 68 -6.29 -10.97 8.15
C ASP A 68 -7.52 -10.39 8.87
N ARG A 69 -7.50 -10.42 10.21
CA ARG A 69 -8.57 -9.84 11.02
C ARG A 69 -8.61 -8.32 10.86
N PHE A 70 -7.47 -7.64 10.98
CA PHE A 70 -7.39 -6.19 10.81
C PHE A 70 -7.76 -5.74 9.40
N ILE A 71 -7.34 -6.45 8.35
CA ILE A 71 -7.73 -6.11 6.98
C ILE A 71 -9.23 -6.29 6.80
N SER A 72 -9.82 -7.34 7.37
CA SER A 72 -11.27 -7.56 7.33
C SER A 72 -12.02 -6.47 8.10
N ASP A 73 -11.53 -6.08 9.28
CA ASP A 73 -12.08 -4.99 10.08
C ASP A 73 -11.95 -3.65 9.35
N LEU A 74 -10.81 -3.37 8.72
CA LEU A 74 -10.59 -2.17 7.90
C LEU A 74 -11.55 -2.14 6.71
N LYS A 75 -11.76 -3.26 6.02
CA LYS A 75 -12.77 -3.36 4.96
C LYS A 75 -14.15 -3.06 5.51
N GLY A 76 -14.52 -3.65 6.65
CA GLY A 76 -15.80 -3.41 7.34
C GLY A 76 -15.99 -1.93 7.71
N ILE A 77 -14.97 -1.29 8.25
CA ILE A 77 -14.97 0.14 8.59
C ILE A 77 -15.12 0.99 7.33
N VAL A 78 -14.40 0.68 6.25
CA VAL A 78 -14.56 1.36 4.95
C VAL A 78 -16.00 1.22 4.43
N TYR A 79 -16.62 0.03 4.55
CA TYR A 79 -18.02 -0.15 4.18
C TYR A 79 -18.98 0.65 5.06
N LEU A 80 -18.78 0.66 6.38
CA LEU A 80 -19.60 1.43 7.31
C LEU A 80 -19.49 2.93 7.02
N LEU A 81 -18.30 3.42 6.72
CA LEU A 81 -18.08 4.82 6.38
C LEU A 81 -18.70 5.20 5.05
N LYS A 82 -18.68 4.31 4.05
CA LYS A 82 -19.46 4.49 2.82
C LYS A 82 -20.95 4.63 3.15
N ALA A 83 -21.48 3.81 4.07
CA ALA A 83 -22.86 3.91 4.52
C ALA A 83 -23.14 5.20 5.32
N ILE A 84 -22.22 5.67 6.16
CA ILE A 84 -22.35 6.93 6.90
C ILE A 84 -22.26 8.12 5.95
N THR A 85 -21.36 8.09 4.96
CA THR A 85 -21.24 9.12 3.91
C THR A 85 -22.51 9.18 3.08
N TYR A 86 -23.17 8.03 2.85
CA TYR A 86 -24.49 7.95 2.22
C TYR A 86 -25.59 8.65 3.04
N VAL A 87 -25.60 8.47 4.37
CA VAL A 87 -26.61 9.10 5.27
C VAL A 87 -26.28 10.57 5.60
N HIS A 88 -25.00 10.93 5.66
CA HIS A 88 -24.49 12.25 6.02
C HIS A 88 -23.43 12.74 5.00
N PRO A 89 -23.86 13.25 3.84
CA PRO A 89 -22.96 13.59 2.71
C PRO A 89 -21.97 14.72 2.98
N LYS A 90 -22.15 15.50 4.06
CA LYS A 90 -21.24 16.58 4.47
C LYS A 90 -20.05 16.11 5.29
N PHE A 91 -20.00 14.81 5.64
CA PHE A 91 -18.94 14.21 6.44
C PHE A 91 -18.08 13.31 5.53
N ASP A 92 -17.04 13.90 4.91
CA ASP A 92 -16.07 13.13 4.13
C ASP A 92 -14.83 12.80 4.97
N LEU A 93 -14.71 11.53 5.35
CA LEU A 93 -13.60 10.98 6.13
C LEU A 93 -12.67 10.10 5.29
N HIS A 94 -12.89 9.96 3.97
CA HIS A 94 -12.15 9.01 3.14
C HIS A 94 -10.64 9.29 3.14
N TRP A 95 -10.23 10.56 3.14
CA TRP A 95 -8.82 10.95 3.18
C TRP A 95 -8.13 10.55 4.48
N ILE A 96 -8.81 10.63 5.63
CA ILE A 96 -8.28 10.19 6.94
C ILE A 96 -8.05 8.68 6.91
N PHE A 97 -8.99 7.92 6.33
CA PHE A 97 -8.87 6.47 6.29
C PHE A 97 -7.79 5.98 5.32
N ALA A 98 -7.57 6.67 4.20
CA ALA A 98 -6.42 6.39 3.35
C ALA A 98 -5.09 6.55 4.11
N GLU A 99 -4.96 7.63 4.88
CA GLU A 99 -3.78 7.85 5.72
C GLU A 99 -3.65 6.78 6.82
N ILE A 100 -4.74 6.39 7.48
CA ILE A 100 -4.74 5.32 8.48
C ILE A 100 -4.30 3.99 7.85
N ILE A 101 -4.81 3.62 6.68
CA ILE A 101 -4.44 2.38 5.99
C ILE A 101 -2.95 2.39 5.64
N ASP A 102 -2.43 3.50 5.11
CA ASP A 102 -1.02 3.63 4.76
C ASP A 102 -0.12 3.56 6.00
N ARG A 103 -0.51 4.21 7.09
CA ARG A 103 0.21 4.14 8.38
C ARG A 103 0.21 2.72 8.94
N LEU A 104 -0.92 2.02 8.87
CA LEU A 104 -1.04 0.65 9.37
C LEU A 104 -0.20 -0.33 8.54
N ARG A 105 -0.11 -0.14 7.21
CA ARG A 105 0.80 -0.93 6.36
C ARG A 105 2.26 -0.76 6.79
N LEU A 106 2.67 0.47 7.11
CA LEU A 106 4.01 0.74 7.63
C LEU A 106 4.23 0.11 9.02
N GLU A 107 3.21 0.05 9.87
CA GLU A 107 3.30 -0.64 11.18
C GLU A 107 3.37 -2.18 11.06
N LEU A 108 2.85 -2.75 9.98
CA LEU A 108 2.93 -4.18 9.70
C LEU A 108 4.28 -4.61 9.11
N ASP A 109 5.10 -3.69 8.63
CA ASP A 109 6.42 -3.99 8.06
C ASP A 109 7.56 -3.64 9.02
N PHE A 110 8.00 -4.62 9.81
CA PHE A 110 9.11 -4.46 10.75
C PHE A 110 10.48 -4.27 10.07
N GLU A 111 10.63 -4.56 8.78
CA GLU A 111 11.89 -4.25 8.09
C GLU A 111 12.02 -2.74 7.87
N ILE A 112 10.91 -2.07 7.58
CA ILE A 112 10.88 -0.61 7.49
C ILE A 112 11.23 -0.01 8.86
N GLU A 113 10.63 -0.54 9.93
CA GLU A 113 10.96 -0.13 11.30
C GLU A 113 12.45 -0.37 11.63
N GLY A 114 13.00 -1.53 11.28
CA GLY A 114 14.41 -1.88 11.47
C GLY A 114 15.36 -0.95 10.72
N ARG A 115 15.10 -0.68 9.44
CA ARG A 115 15.91 0.25 8.62
C ARG A 115 15.83 1.68 9.15
N ASN A 116 14.66 2.12 9.58
CA ASN A 116 14.48 3.43 10.22
C ASN A 116 15.24 3.51 11.54
N SER A 117 15.29 2.42 12.32
CA SER A 117 16.10 2.34 13.54
C SER A 117 17.59 2.47 13.25
N GLU A 118 18.11 1.80 12.22
CA GLU A 118 19.51 1.94 11.82
C GLU A 118 19.85 3.35 11.32
N GLN A 119 18.94 3.98 10.57
CA GLN A 119 19.11 5.36 10.14
C GLN A 119 19.13 6.31 11.35
N CYS A 120 18.20 6.13 12.29
CA CYS A 120 18.17 6.87 13.55
C CYS A 120 19.46 6.68 14.35
N ALA A 121 20.00 5.46 14.41
CA ALA A 121 21.28 5.17 15.07
C ALA A 121 22.45 5.93 14.45
N LYS A 122 22.48 6.07 13.11
CA LYS A 122 23.48 6.88 12.40
C LYS A 122 23.34 8.36 12.72
N ASP A 123 22.12 8.88 12.67
CA ASP A 123 21.83 10.31 12.89
C ASP A 123 22.10 10.74 14.33
N LEU A 124 21.84 9.84 15.29
CA LEU A 124 22.02 10.08 16.71
C LEU A 124 23.40 9.73 17.24
N LYS A 125 24.30 9.16 16.42
CA LYS A 125 25.65 8.73 16.83
C LYS A 125 26.48 9.82 17.54
N LYS A 126 26.21 11.10 17.23
CA LYS A 126 26.88 12.26 17.84
C LYS A 126 26.39 12.60 19.26
N PHE A 127 25.24 12.09 19.69
CA PHE A 127 24.64 12.41 20.98
C PHE A 127 24.90 11.30 22.00
N LYS A 128 25.83 11.53 22.93
CA LYS A 128 26.25 10.54 23.94
C LYS A 128 25.16 10.13 24.93
N TYR A 129 24.05 10.87 25.01
CA TYR A 129 22.92 10.61 25.90
C TYR A 129 21.79 9.82 25.24
N ALA A 130 21.86 9.58 23.91
CA ALA A 130 20.86 8.82 23.17
C ALA A 130 21.47 7.48 22.73
N TYR A 131 20.77 6.39 22.99
CA TYR A 131 21.15 5.05 22.56
C TYR A 131 20.04 4.46 21.70
N VAL A 132 20.40 3.99 20.51
CA VAL A 132 19.51 3.27 19.61
C VAL A 132 19.96 1.81 19.56
N PRO A 133 19.10 0.85 19.95
CA PRO A 133 19.45 -0.56 19.94
C PRO A 133 19.84 -1.07 18.54
N LYS A 134 20.81 -1.99 18.50
CA LYS A 134 21.21 -2.69 17.27
C LYS A 134 20.10 -3.62 16.79
N VAL A 135 19.85 -3.63 15.48
CA VAL A 135 18.94 -4.58 14.83
C VAL A 135 19.70 -5.85 14.47
N TYR A 136 19.12 -7.01 14.79
CA TYR A 136 19.68 -8.33 14.48
C TYR A 136 18.93 -8.93 13.27
N TRP A 137 19.37 -8.57 12.06
CA TRP A 137 18.74 -9.01 10.81
C TRP A 137 18.77 -10.52 10.59
N ASN A 138 19.80 -11.20 11.09
CA ASN A 138 19.93 -12.66 11.04
C ASN A 138 18.89 -13.40 11.91
N LEU A 139 18.28 -12.68 12.86
CA LEU A 139 17.19 -13.16 13.71
C LEU A 139 15.85 -12.50 13.33
N SER A 140 15.83 -11.71 12.24
CA SER A 140 14.62 -11.12 11.68
C SER A 140 14.10 -12.04 10.59
N THR A 141 12.83 -12.44 10.68
CA THR A 141 12.19 -13.31 9.70
C THR A 141 11.01 -12.62 9.03
N LYS A 142 10.73 -13.04 7.80
CA LYS A 142 9.60 -12.59 6.99
C LYS A 142 9.15 -13.74 6.10
N THR A 143 8.43 -14.71 6.66
CA THR A 143 7.91 -15.87 5.91
C THR A 143 6.74 -16.53 6.62
N GLY A 144 5.52 -16.03 6.42
CA GLY A 144 4.33 -16.68 6.97
C GLY A 144 3.03 -16.21 6.33
N ARG A 145 3.09 -15.79 5.06
CA ARG A 145 1.93 -15.40 4.26
C ARG A 145 1.05 -16.64 3.98
N LYS A 146 0.24 -17.08 4.95
CA LYS A 146 -0.63 -18.26 4.79
C LYS A 146 -1.90 -17.93 3.99
N ASN A 147 -1.69 -17.60 2.72
CA ASN A 147 -2.53 -17.88 1.54
C ASN A 147 -1.96 -17.06 0.38
N ILE A 148 -1.17 -17.73 -0.47
CA ILE A 148 -0.59 -17.26 -1.75
C ILE A 148 -0.45 -15.74 -1.84
N MET A 149 0.71 -15.28 -1.41
CA MET A 149 1.16 -13.92 -1.61
C MET A 149 2.61 -14.02 -2.11
N SER A 150 2.83 -14.62 -3.28
CA SER A 150 4.15 -14.56 -3.93
C SER A 150 4.39 -13.24 -4.66
N GLU A 151 3.36 -12.39 -4.80
CA GLU A 151 3.45 -11.14 -5.53
C GLU A 151 3.18 -9.95 -4.62
N ASP A 152 3.98 -8.90 -4.80
CA ASP A 152 3.85 -7.64 -4.10
C ASP A 152 2.66 -6.88 -4.68
N VAL A 153 1.60 -6.68 -3.89
CA VAL A 153 0.39 -5.96 -4.32
C VAL A 153 0.63 -4.47 -4.62
N THR A 154 1.82 -3.96 -4.31
CA THR A 154 2.26 -2.60 -4.67
C THR A 154 3.08 -2.57 -5.96
N ILE A 155 3.43 -3.74 -6.51
CA ILE A 155 4.07 -3.88 -7.81
C ILE A 155 2.97 -4.26 -8.80
N PHE A 156 2.61 -3.32 -9.66
CA PHE A 156 1.69 -3.61 -10.75
C PHE A 156 2.46 -4.25 -11.91
N ASP A 157 1.91 -5.32 -12.47
CA ASP A 157 2.39 -5.90 -13.72
C ASP A 157 2.12 -4.92 -14.87
N ASP A 158 3.13 -4.68 -15.70
CA ASP A 158 2.98 -3.84 -16.90
C ASP A 158 2.06 -4.49 -17.95
N CYS A 159 1.77 -5.79 -17.81
CA CYS A 159 0.90 -6.59 -18.70
C CYS A 159 1.25 -6.42 -20.19
N LYS A 160 2.49 -6.05 -20.51
CA LYS A 160 2.97 -5.67 -21.84
C LYS A 160 2.06 -4.64 -22.52
N LEU A 161 1.54 -3.71 -21.74
CA LEU A 161 0.65 -2.65 -22.19
C LEU A 161 1.33 -1.79 -23.27
N THR A 162 0.65 -1.61 -24.39
CA THR A 162 1.09 -0.77 -25.51
C THR A 162 0.29 0.52 -25.59
N ASN A 163 -1.03 0.45 -25.37
CA ASN A 163 -1.93 1.59 -25.39
C ASN A 163 -3.05 1.46 -24.35
N VAL A 164 -3.53 2.60 -23.86
CA VAL A 164 -4.79 2.72 -23.10
C VAL A 164 -5.59 3.83 -23.72
N LYS A 165 -6.87 3.57 -23.98
CA LYS A 165 -7.83 4.59 -24.41
C LYS A 165 -9.01 4.64 -23.45
N LEU A 166 -9.29 5.84 -22.97
CA LEU A 166 -10.54 6.19 -22.32
C LEU A 166 -11.47 6.72 -23.40
N HIS A 167 -12.51 5.96 -23.71
CA HIS A 167 -13.66 6.43 -24.47
C HIS A 167 -14.64 7.08 -23.50
N LEU A 168 -14.86 8.37 -23.71
CA LEU A 168 -15.82 9.17 -22.97
C LEU A 168 -16.87 9.67 -23.97
N ASN A 169 -18.03 9.03 -23.97
CA ASN A 169 -19.06 9.20 -24.98
C ASN A 169 -18.54 8.90 -26.40
N SER A 170 -18.47 9.93 -27.25
CA SER A 170 -18.04 9.84 -28.65
C SER A 170 -16.59 10.27 -28.84
N GLU A 171 -15.92 10.68 -27.76
CA GLU A 171 -14.52 11.09 -27.78
C GLU A 171 -13.66 10.06 -27.08
N PHE A 172 -12.38 10.03 -27.40
CA PHE A 172 -11.41 9.15 -26.77
C PHE A 172 -10.13 9.91 -26.40
N TYR A 173 -9.50 9.47 -25.32
CA TYR A 173 -8.34 10.10 -24.70
C TYR A 173 -7.32 9.04 -24.31
N PRO A 174 -6.01 9.29 -24.47
CA PRO A 174 -5.44 10.33 -25.34
C PRO A 174 -5.81 10.11 -26.81
N TYR A 175 -5.74 11.19 -27.62
CA TYR A 175 -6.02 11.11 -29.06
C TYR A 175 -4.94 10.33 -29.83
N ASP A 176 -3.69 10.50 -29.41
CA ASP A 176 -2.55 9.78 -29.98
C ASP A 176 -2.32 8.47 -29.22
N ASP A 177 -1.87 7.46 -29.97
CA ASP A 177 -1.43 6.20 -29.37
C ASP A 177 -0.18 6.41 -28.53
N LEU A 178 -0.20 5.88 -27.30
CA LEU A 178 0.91 5.99 -26.36
C LEU A 178 2.16 5.24 -26.84
N ASN A 179 1.97 4.14 -27.59
CA ASN A 179 3.04 3.30 -28.14
C ASN A 179 4.09 2.91 -27.08
N VAL A 180 3.62 2.54 -25.89
CA VAL A 180 4.46 2.19 -24.75
C VAL A 180 5.16 0.86 -25.03
N ASP A 181 6.44 0.77 -24.66
CA ASP A 181 7.21 -0.46 -24.72
C ASP A 181 8.12 -0.53 -23.48
N PHE A 182 7.70 -1.32 -22.50
CA PHE A 182 8.42 -1.51 -21.23
C PHE A 182 9.77 -2.20 -21.44
N GLU A 183 9.90 -3.08 -22.43
CA GLU A 183 11.14 -3.81 -22.74
C GLU A 183 12.19 -2.88 -23.38
N LYS A 184 11.74 -1.93 -24.20
CA LYS A 184 12.59 -0.92 -24.83
C LYS A 184 12.69 0.37 -24.02
N ASN A 185 12.20 0.39 -22.77
CA ASN A 185 12.14 1.58 -21.90
C ASN A 185 11.45 2.79 -22.57
N LYS A 186 10.51 2.57 -23.47
CA LYS A 186 9.67 3.61 -24.09
C LYS A 186 8.46 3.91 -23.20
N THR A 187 8.71 4.35 -21.98
CA THR A 187 7.71 4.59 -20.93
C THR A 187 7.68 6.04 -20.44
N ALA A 188 8.53 6.90 -21.02
CA ALA A 188 8.66 8.30 -20.64
C ALA A 188 7.33 9.07 -20.71
N ILE A 189 6.45 8.72 -21.66
CA ILE A 189 5.13 9.31 -21.80
C ILE A 189 4.25 9.07 -20.57
N LEU A 190 4.31 7.88 -19.97
CA LEU A 190 3.56 7.55 -18.76
C LEU A 190 4.04 8.37 -17.56
N TYR A 191 5.36 8.54 -17.44
CA TYR A 191 5.95 9.36 -16.38
C TYR A 191 5.61 10.85 -16.55
N ASP A 192 5.63 11.35 -17.78
CA ASP A 192 5.24 12.73 -18.11
C ASP A 192 3.76 12.97 -17.77
N MET A 193 2.86 12.04 -18.14
CA MET A 193 1.44 12.09 -17.79
C MET A 193 1.23 12.16 -16.27
N TYR A 194 1.91 11.30 -15.50
CA TYR A 194 1.90 11.35 -14.03
C TYR A 194 2.42 12.68 -13.46
N SER A 195 3.57 13.15 -13.95
CA SER A 195 4.21 14.37 -13.46
C SER A 195 3.33 15.60 -13.71
N ARG A 196 2.70 15.68 -14.88
CA ARG A 196 1.75 16.74 -15.25
C ARG A 196 0.50 16.71 -14.38
N PHE A 197 -0.11 15.54 -14.20
CA PHE A 197 -1.27 15.37 -13.32
C PHE A 197 -0.95 15.85 -11.91
N ARG A 198 0.18 15.41 -11.33
CA ARG A 198 0.57 15.82 -9.97
C ARG A 198 0.71 17.34 -9.86
N ARG A 199 1.38 17.96 -10.82
CA ARG A 199 1.57 19.43 -10.87
C ARG A 199 0.23 20.16 -10.90
N ALA A 200 -0.69 19.70 -11.75
CA ALA A 200 -2.03 20.27 -11.88
C ALA A 200 -2.87 20.05 -10.61
N TYR A 201 -2.95 18.81 -10.12
CA TYR A 201 -3.80 18.41 -9.01
C TYR A 201 -3.39 19.05 -7.68
N TYR A 202 -2.09 19.07 -7.36
CA TYR A 202 -1.60 19.67 -6.10
C TYR A 202 -1.24 21.16 -6.23
N ASN A 203 -1.44 21.76 -7.41
CA ASN A 203 -1.06 23.13 -7.71
C ASN A 203 0.39 23.45 -7.29
N CYS A 204 1.31 22.50 -7.52
CA CYS A 204 2.68 22.55 -7.00
C CYS A 204 3.71 22.70 -8.13
N ASN A 205 4.55 23.75 -8.07
CA ASN A 205 5.61 23.99 -9.07
C ASN A 205 6.89 23.16 -8.84
N CYS A 206 6.91 22.29 -7.84
CA CYS A 206 8.11 21.57 -7.41
C CYS A 206 8.49 20.48 -8.42
N ALA A 207 9.76 20.44 -8.83
CA ALA A 207 10.31 19.42 -9.74
C ALA A 207 10.45 18.02 -9.11
N GLU A 208 10.27 17.90 -7.79
CA GLU A 208 10.40 16.64 -7.05
C GLU A 208 9.09 15.85 -7.07
N ALA A 209 8.91 15.01 -8.08
CA ALA A 209 7.88 13.98 -8.06
C ALA A 209 8.14 13.00 -6.90
N TYR A 210 7.08 12.57 -6.20
CA TYR A 210 7.21 11.56 -5.13
C TYR A 210 7.83 10.25 -5.63
N LEU A 211 7.57 9.90 -6.89
CA LEU A 211 8.22 8.82 -7.60
C LEU A 211 9.26 9.38 -8.57
N THR A 212 10.53 9.00 -8.38
CA THR A 212 11.56 9.17 -9.41
C THR A 212 11.23 8.26 -10.60
N PRO A 213 11.72 8.55 -11.82
CA PRO A 213 11.49 7.68 -12.99
C PRO A 213 11.75 6.18 -12.74
N PRO A 214 12.86 5.76 -12.09
CA PRO A 214 13.07 4.34 -11.80
C PRO A 214 12.07 3.78 -10.77
N ASN A 215 11.66 4.58 -9.78
CA ASN A 215 10.68 4.15 -8.78
C ASN A 215 9.25 4.06 -9.36
N PHE A 216 8.93 4.90 -10.36
CA PHE A 216 7.65 4.83 -11.08
C PHE A 216 7.52 3.53 -11.88
N LEU A 217 8.60 3.10 -12.55
CA LEU A 217 8.59 1.84 -13.30
C LEU A 217 8.54 0.61 -12.37
N LEU A 218 9.14 0.71 -11.17
CA LEU A 218 9.17 -0.40 -10.21
C LEU A 218 7.85 -0.59 -9.44
N ARG A 219 7.17 0.51 -9.08
CA ARG A 219 6.00 0.49 -8.18
C ARG A 219 4.66 0.52 -8.92
N GLY A 220 4.69 0.22 -10.21
CA GLY A 220 3.51 0.18 -11.04
C GLY A 220 3.39 1.41 -11.94
N PRO A 221 3.69 1.24 -13.24
CA PRO A 221 3.47 2.28 -14.22
C PRO A 221 1.96 2.44 -14.47
N PHE A 222 1.32 3.28 -13.67
CA PHE A 222 -0.08 3.63 -13.89
C PHE A 222 -0.21 4.69 -15.00
N VAL A 223 -1.30 4.62 -15.76
CA VAL A 223 -1.61 5.58 -16.83
C VAL A 223 -2.53 6.66 -16.28
N VAL A 224 -2.14 7.93 -16.43
CA VAL A 224 -2.98 9.07 -16.03
C VAL A 224 -3.55 9.76 -17.25
N ILE A 225 -4.86 9.62 -17.47
CA ILE A 225 -5.56 10.27 -18.59
C ILE A 225 -6.21 11.55 -18.07
N ASP A 226 -5.65 12.68 -18.45
CA ASP A 226 -6.18 14.00 -18.10
C ASP A 226 -7.31 14.39 -19.07
N CYS A 227 -8.56 14.36 -18.57
CA CYS A 227 -9.75 14.79 -19.29
C CYS A 227 -10.21 16.20 -18.94
N SER A 228 -9.41 17.01 -18.22
CA SER A 228 -9.78 18.37 -17.82
C SER A 228 -10.06 19.30 -19.01
N ARG A 229 -9.49 18.98 -20.18
CA ARG A 229 -9.65 19.74 -21.43
C ARG A 229 -10.78 19.23 -22.33
N GLN A 230 -11.63 18.34 -21.83
CA GLN A 230 -12.78 17.85 -22.57
C GLN A 230 -13.70 19.00 -22.99
N ASN A 231 -14.33 18.87 -24.16
CA ASN A 231 -15.21 19.91 -24.67
C ASN A 231 -16.47 19.98 -23.78
N GLU A 232 -16.61 21.07 -23.03
CA GLU A 232 -17.63 21.29 -21.97
C GLU A 232 -19.09 21.29 -22.45
N SER A 233 -19.39 20.87 -23.68
CA SER A 233 -20.76 20.66 -24.12
C SER A 233 -21.42 19.63 -23.21
N VAL A 234 -22.18 20.11 -22.22
CA VAL A 234 -22.91 19.31 -21.25
C VAL A 234 -23.92 18.49 -22.05
N LYS A 235 -23.55 17.28 -22.44
CA LYS A 235 -24.51 16.34 -23.01
C LYS A 235 -25.46 15.98 -21.88
N SER A 236 -26.74 16.33 -22.04
CA SER A 236 -27.83 16.02 -21.09
C SER A 236 -28.18 14.52 -21.06
N ALA A 237 -27.28 13.65 -21.53
CA ALA A 237 -27.44 12.22 -21.71
C ALA A 237 -26.50 11.46 -20.77
N THR A 238 -26.73 10.15 -20.64
CA THR A 238 -25.87 9.21 -19.93
C THR A 238 -24.44 9.28 -20.45
N VAL A 239 -23.47 9.51 -19.55
CA VAL A 239 -22.05 9.55 -19.92
C VAL A 239 -21.55 8.11 -20.01
N ASP A 240 -21.22 7.69 -21.23
CA ASP A 240 -20.60 6.39 -21.47
C ASP A 240 -19.10 6.48 -21.19
N VAL A 241 -18.62 5.61 -20.31
CA VAL A 241 -17.20 5.54 -19.91
C VAL A 241 -16.73 4.13 -20.23
N ARG A 242 -15.79 4.00 -21.17
CA ARG A 242 -15.20 2.73 -21.54
C ARG A 242 -13.69 2.85 -21.56
N LEU A 243 -13.02 1.92 -20.89
CA LEU A 243 -11.58 1.76 -20.98
C LEU A 243 -11.23 0.63 -21.93
N GLU A 244 -10.28 0.89 -22.81
CA GLU A 244 -9.71 -0.06 -23.73
C GLU A 244 -8.21 -0.15 -23.46
N PHE A 245 -7.75 -1.39 -23.25
CA PHE A 245 -6.36 -1.70 -23.00
C PHE A 245 -5.87 -2.53 -24.17
N GLU A 246 -4.80 -2.09 -24.81
CA GLU A 246 -4.07 -2.87 -25.81
C GLU A 246 -2.78 -3.36 -25.18
N CYS A 247 -2.55 -4.66 -25.25
CA CYS A 247 -1.34 -5.32 -24.78
C CYS A 247 -0.68 -6.06 -25.95
N LYS A 248 0.66 -6.11 -25.95
CA LYS A 248 1.45 -6.85 -26.95
C LYS A 248 1.17 -8.36 -26.90
N GLU A 249 0.79 -8.86 -25.74
CA GLU A 249 0.46 -10.25 -25.45
C GLU A 249 -0.86 -10.32 -24.69
N ASN A 250 -1.49 -11.50 -24.64
CA ASN A 250 -2.71 -11.69 -23.85
C ASN A 250 -2.40 -11.44 -22.37
N ALA A 251 -3.26 -10.66 -21.70
CA ALA A 251 -3.16 -10.48 -20.26
C ALA A 251 -3.24 -11.85 -19.53
N PRO A 252 -2.42 -12.08 -18.49
CA PRO A 252 -2.45 -13.32 -17.74
C PRO A 252 -3.86 -13.66 -17.20
N PRO A 253 -4.20 -14.95 -17.07
CA PRO A 253 -5.45 -15.35 -16.43
C PRO A 253 -5.50 -14.81 -14.99
N ASN A 254 -6.69 -14.34 -14.57
CA ASN A 254 -6.96 -13.68 -13.28
C ASN A 254 -6.39 -12.24 -13.13
N THR A 255 -6.00 -11.58 -14.23
CA THR A 255 -5.64 -10.16 -14.21
C THR A 255 -6.85 -9.29 -13.88
N THR A 256 -6.72 -8.40 -12.88
CA THR A 256 -7.74 -7.42 -12.50
C THR A 256 -7.24 -6.02 -12.79
N ALA A 257 -7.98 -5.26 -13.60
CA ALA A 257 -7.70 -3.85 -13.85
C ALA A 257 -8.35 -2.97 -12.78
N TYR A 258 -7.60 -1.98 -12.27
CA TYR A 258 -8.10 -0.97 -11.35
C TYR A 258 -8.14 0.39 -12.05
N CYS A 259 -9.25 1.11 -11.95
CA CYS A 259 -9.38 2.48 -12.43
C CYS A 259 -9.87 3.38 -11.29
N LEU A 260 -9.21 4.54 -11.16
CA LEU A 260 -9.62 5.62 -10.26
C LEU A 260 -10.00 6.84 -11.10
N ILE A 261 -11.24 7.32 -10.95
CA ILE A 261 -11.74 8.52 -11.63
C ILE A 261 -11.72 9.67 -10.64
N ILE A 262 -11.04 10.75 -10.99
CA ILE A 262 -10.90 11.97 -10.19
C ILE A 262 -11.58 13.10 -10.96
N HIS A 263 -12.56 13.78 -10.37
CA HIS A 263 -13.35 14.81 -11.03
C HIS A 263 -13.68 15.96 -10.07
N ASP A 264 -13.58 17.20 -10.56
CA ASP A 264 -13.72 18.44 -9.76
C ASP A 264 -15.18 18.75 -9.38
N ARG A 265 -16.14 18.00 -9.93
CA ARG A 265 -17.56 18.03 -9.56
C ARG A 265 -17.99 16.68 -9.04
N VAL A 266 -18.84 16.66 -8.02
CA VAL A 266 -19.46 15.42 -7.54
C VAL A 266 -20.42 14.92 -8.64
N VAL A 267 -20.05 13.82 -9.29
CA VAL A 267 -20.88 13.11 -10.27
C VAL A 267 -21.04 11.67 -9.81
N GLU A 268 -22.28 11.20 -9.79
CA GLU A 268 -22.63 9.83 -9.44
C GLU A 268 -22.61 9.00 -10.73
N TYR A 269 -21.67 8.04 -10.82
CA TYR A 269 -21.56 7.10 -11.94
C TYR A 269 -22.03 5.72 -11.50
N SER A 270 -22.99 5.15 -12.25
CA SER A 270 -23.52 3.81 -12.02
C SER A 270 -22.93 2.82 -13.04
N PRO A 271 -21.99 1.94 -12.66
CA PRO A 271 -21.23 1.08 -13.58
C PRO A 271 -22.08 0.04 -14.33
N LEU A 272 -23.28 -0.26 -13.80
CA LEU A 272 -24.20 -1.24 -14.38
C LEU A 272 -25.13 -0.64 -15.44
N THR A 273 -25.24 0.69 -15.48
CA THR A 273 -26.21 1.40 -16.33
C THR A 273 -25.57 2.46 -17.21
N ASN A 274 -24.27 2.73 -17.05
CA ASN A 274 -23.53 3.82 -17.72
C ASN A 274 -24.20 5.20 -17.56
N VAL A 275 -24.95 5.39 -16.48
CA VAL A 275 -25.60 6.66 -16.16
C VAL A 275 -24.65 7.50 -15.31
N VAL A 276 -24.41 8.75 -15.72
CA VAL A 276 -23.73 9.77 -14.90
C VAL A 276 -24.71 10.88 -14.57
N ARG A 277 -24.86 11.20 -13.27
CA ARG A 277 -25.70 12.30 -12.79
C ARG A 277 -24.88 13.34 -12.05
N ARG A 278 -25.17 14.62 -12.31
CA ARG A 278 -24.57 15.74 -11.58
C ARG A 278 -25.20 15.83 -10.20
N VAL A 279 -24.37 15.79 -9.16
CA VAL A 279 -24.79 16.06 -7.78
C VAL A 279 -24.55 17.56 -7.55
N THR A 280 -25.64 18.33 -7.43
CA THR A 280 -25.61 19.77 -7.09
C THR A 280 -25.08 20.00 -5.69
#